data_AF-A0A6I3HYR4-F1
#
_entry.id   AF-A0A6I3HYR4-F1
#
_cell.length_a   1.000
_cell.length_b   1.000
_cell.length_c   1.000
_cell.angle_alpha   90.00
_cell.angle_beta   90.00
_cell.angle_gamma   90.00
#
_symmetry.space_group_name_H-M   'P 1'
#
loop_
_entity.id
_entity.type
_entity.pdbx_description
1 polymer ?
#
loop_
_entity_poly.entity_id
_entity_poly.type
_entity_poly.pdbx_seq_one_letter_code
_entity_poly.pdbx_strand_id
1 'polypeptide(L)'
;MGFYYDFENADAFATGAIGTPGERTFYMQVRADGRTVSVKCEKQQVAALAQYLRNMLADMPDTTGSVNNSTATLQNPVEQDFVLGSV
;
A
#
# COMPACT_ATOMS: atom_id res chain seq x y z
N MET A 1 -7.67 -13.60 16.45
CA MET A 1 -6.54 -14.12 15.65
C MET A 1 -5.97 -12.93 14.90
N GLY A 2 -4.70 -12.57 15.09
CA GLY A 2 -4.06 -11.51 14.31
C GLY A 2 -3.40 -12.09 13.06
N PHE A 3 -3.44 -11.37 11.95
CA PHE A 3 -2.63 -11.69 10.77
C PHE A 3 -1.31 -10.96 10.88
N TYR A 4 -0.21 -11.65 10.61
CA TYR A 4 1.13 -11.06 10.56
C TYR A 4 1.77 -11.47 9.24
N TYR A 5 2.22 -10.46 8.48
CA TYR A 5 2.96 -10.62 7.25
C TYR A 5 4.26 -9.83 7.41
N ASP A 6 5.36 -10.48 7.11
CA ASP A 6 6.67 -9.85 7.07
C ASP A 6 7.16 -9.83 5.62
N PHE A 7 7.72 -8.70 5.22
CA PHE A 7 8.16 -8.43 3.85
C PHE A 7 9.56 -7.81 3.91
N GLU A 8 10.59 -8.65 4.07
CA GLU A 8 11.98 -8.17 4.08
C GLU A 8 12.38 -7.51 2.75
N ASN A 9 11.88 -8.04 1.62
CA ASN A 9 12.19 -7.55 0.28
C ASN A 9 10.90 -7.35 -0.51
N ALA A 10 10.20 -6.23 -0.26
CA ALA A 10 9.03 -5.87 -1.04
C ALA A 10 9.44 -5.41 -2.46
N ASP A 11 8.87 -6.06 -3.48
CA ASP A 11 9.00 -5.69 -4.89
C ASP A 11 8.24 -4.39 -5.20
N ALA A 12 7.11 -4.20 -4.53
CA ALA A 12 6.26 -3.04 -4.74
C ALA A 12 5.33 -2.76 -3.56
N PHE A 13 5.04 -1.47 -3.38
CA PHE A 13 4.07 -0.97 -2.44
C PHE A 13 3.11 -0.03 -3.15
N ALA A 14 1.81 -0.32 -3.11
CA ALA A 14 0.80 0.47 -3.80
C ALA A 14 -0.36 0.81 -2.85
N THR A 15 -0.99 1.95 -3.10
CA THR A 15 -2.23 2.34 -2.42
C THR A 15 -3.21 2.87 -3.46
N GLY A 16 -4.49 2.63 -3.25
CA GLY A 16 -5.50 3.09 -4.19
C GLY A 16 -6.90 3.06 -3.61
N ALA A 17 -7.83 3.65 -4.36
CA ALA A 17 -9.23 3.67 -4.02
C ALA A 17 -10.05 3.10 -5.18
N ILE A 18 -11.01 2.23 -4.86
CA ILE A 18 -11.92 1.61 -5.82
C ILE A 18 -13.33 2.07 -5.52
N GLY A 19 -14.10 2.39 -6.55
CA GLY A 19 -15.49 2.87 -6.45
C GLY A 19 -15.66 4.35 -6.77
N THR A 20 -16.91 4.80 -6.70
CA THR A 20 -17.31 6.19 -6.97
C THR A 20 -16.98 7.11 -5.81
N PRO A 21 -16.79 8.42 -6.03
CA PRO A 21 -16.69 9.39 -4.94
C PRO A 21 -17.90 9.26 -3.99
N GLY A 22 -17.64 9.10 -2.69
CA GLY A 22 -18.67 8.83 -1.67
C GLY A 22 -18.75 7.37 -1.23
N GLU A 23 -18.42 6.42 -2.11
CA GLU A 23 -18.46 4.97 -1.82
C GLU A 23 -17.09 4.30 -2.07
N ARG A 24 -16.01 5.09 -1.94
CA ARG A 24 -14.65 4.58 -2.18
C ARG A 24 -14.25 3.63 -1.08
N THR A 25 -13.79 2.45 -1.47
CA THR A 25 -13.02 1.56 -0.60
C THR A 25 -11.53 1.79 -0.86
N PHE A 26 -10.75 1.94 0.21
CA PHE A 26 -9.30 2.14 0.11
C PHE A 26 -8.57 0.82 0.35
N TYR A 27 -7.52 0.62 -0.43
CA TYR A 27 -6.67 -0.56 -0.36
C TYR A 27 -5.20 -0.17 -0.34
N MET A 28 -4.44 -1.03 0.33
CA MET A 28 -2.99 -1.05 0.31
C MET A 28 -2.54 -2.41 -0.18
N GLN A 29 -1.58 -2.45 -1.08
CA GLN A 29 -1.00 -3.69 -1.58
C GLN A 29 0.50 -3.72 -1.35
N VAL A 30 0.97 -4.84 -0.83
CA VAL A 30 2.39 -5.19 -0.79
C VAL A 30 2.60 -6.37 -1.71
N ARG A 31 3.62 -6.29 -2.56
CA ARG A 31 4.06 -7.38 -3.43
C ARG A 31 5.47 -7.80 -3.03
N ALA A 32 5.67 -9.10 -2.87
CA ALA A 32 6.96 -9.70 -2.58
C ALA A 32 6.95 -11.17 -3.01
N ASP A 33 8.02 -11.65 -3.63
CA ASP A 33 8.24 -13.06 -3.94
C ASP A 33 7.06 -13.71 -4.70
N GLY A 34 6.48 -12.96 -5.65
CA GLY A 34 5.33 -13.40 -6.44
C GLY A 34 4.00 -13.47 -5.68
N ARG A 35 3.97 -13.02 -4.41
CA ARG A 35 2.75 -12.88 -3.60
C ARG A 35 2.30 -11.42 -3.60
N THR A 36 0.98 -11.23 -3.56
CA THR A 36 0.36 -9.92 -3.36
C THR A 36 -0.55 -10.04 -2.15
N VAL A 37 -0.38 -9.14 -1.18
CA VAL A 37 -1.28 -9.02 -0.03
C VAL A 37 -2.03 -7.71 -0.16
N SER A 38 -3.35 -7.75 -0.14
CA SER A 38 -4.22 -6.57 -0.20
C SER A 38 -4.93 -6.34 1.12
N VAL A 39 -4.77 -5.14 1.65
CA VAL A 39 -5.34 -4.72 2.92
C VAL A 39 -6.41 -3.68 2.65
N LYS A 40 -7.65 -3.97 3.03
CA LYS A 40 -8.71 -2.97 3.08
C LYS A 40 -8.47 -2.06 4.28
N CYS A 41 -8.48 -0.76 4.05
CA CYS A 41 -8.15 0.23 5.08
C CYS A 41 -9.00 1.50 4.94
N GLU A 42 -8.93 2.36 5.94
CA GLU A 42 -9.52 3.68 5.88
C GLU A 42 -8.60 4.68 5.18
N LYS A 43 -9.20 5.73 4.60
CA LYS A 43 -8.46 6.83 3.96
C LYS A 43 -7.42 7.45 4.89
N GLN A 44 -7.76 7.65 6.16
CA GLN A 44 -6.87 8.30 7.13
C GLN A 44 -5.64 7.44 7.44
N GLN A 45 -5.79 6.12 7.46
CA GLN A 45 -4.68 5.19 7.69
C GLN A 45 -3.69 5.22 6.53
N VAL A 46 -4.19 5.21 5.29
CA VAL A 46 -3.36 5.36 4.08
C VAL A 46 -2.60 6.69 4.12
N ALA A 47 -3.29 7.78 4.46
CA ALA A 47 -2.68 9.11 4.53
C ALA A 47 -1.59 9.19 5.60
N ALA A 48 -1.84 8.63 6.79
CA ALA A 48 -0.89 8.60 7.89
C ALA A 48 0.38 7.80 7.53
N LEU A 49 0.22 6.60 6.94
CA LEU A 49 1.37 5.81 6.52
C LEU A 49 2.18 6.52 5.43
N ALA A 50 1.51 7.08 4.42
CA ALA A 50 2.20 7.80 3.36
C ALA A 50 3.00 8.99 3.92
N GLN A 51 2.47 9.69 4.94
CA GLN A 51 3.20 10.76 5.60
C GLN A 51 4.40 10.24 6.40
N TYR A 52 4.22 9.15 7.13
CA TYR A 52 5.30 8.51 7.88
C TYR A 52 6.46 8.09 6.97
N LEU A 53 6.16 7.42 5.84
CA LEU A 53 7.17 7.00 4.86
C LEU A 53 7.88 8.19 4.23
N ARG A 54 7.16 9.27 3.87
CA ARG A 54 7.79 10.50 3.37
C ARG A 54 8.75 11.11 4.38
N ASN A 55 8.36 11.17 5.65
CA ASN A 55 9.21 11.72 6.70
C ASN A 55 10.45 10.83 6.92
N MET A 56 10.29 9.52 6.90
CA MET A 56 11.41 8.58 7.04
C MET A 56 12.40 8.68 5.87
N LEU A 57 11.90 8.90 4.66
CA LEU A 57 12.73 9.04 3.46
C LEU A 57 13.32 10.44 3.27
N ALA A 58 12.90 11.43 4.07
CA ALA A 58 13.29 12.83 3.90
C ALA A 58 14.81 13.07 4.07
N ASP A 59 15.47 12.25 4.90
CA ASP A 59 16.90 12.34 5.15
C ASP A 59 17.74 11.44 4.22
N MET A 60 17.09 10.69 3.32
CA MET A 60 17.77 9.81 2.37
C MET A 60 18.26 10.62 1.17
N PRO A 61 19.47 10.36 0.64
CA PRO A 61 19.93 11.03 -0.57
C PRO A 61 18.95 10.79 -1.73
N ASP A 62 18.79 11.81 -2.57
CA ASP A 62 17.99 11.69 -3.79
C ASP A 62 18.47 10.49 -4.62
N THR A 63 17.53 9.58 -4.92
CA THR A 63 17.82 8.48 -5.83
C THR A 63 17.92 9.01 -7.25
N THR A 64 19.10 8.91 -7.87
CA THR A 64 19.36 9.35 -9.25
C THR A 64 18.76 8.43 -10.33
N GLY A 65 17.91 7.48 -9.94
CA GLY A 65 17.28 6.50 -10.82
C GLY A 65 15.90 6.92 -11.33
N SER A 66 15.50 6.39 -12.49
CA SER A 66 14.13 6.52 -12.97
C SER A 66 13.18 5.75 -12.03
N VAL A 67 12.20 6.44 -11.46
CA VAL A 67 11.17 5.82 -10.62
C VAL A 67 10.14 5.14 -11.52
N ASN A 68 10.05 3.81 -11.40
CA ASN A 68 9.01 3.05 -12.10
C ASN A 68 7.66 3.20 -11.38
N ASN A 69 6.86 4.18 -11.79
CA ASN A 69 5.53 4.39 -11.20
C ASN A 69 4.52 3.27 -11.49
N SER A 70 4.82 2.32 -12.39
CA SER A 70 3.95 1.15 -12.60
C SER A 70 3.90 0.23 -11.39
N THR A 71 4.87 0.32 -10.46
CA THR A 71 4.83 -0.44 -9.20
C THR A 71 3.91 0.19 -8.15
N ALA A 72 3.56 1.47 -8.30
CA ALA A 72 2.75 2.24 -7.35
C ALA A 72 1.23 2.11 -7.56
N THR A 73 0.79 1.30 -8.53
CA THR A 73 -0.64 1.05 -8.82
C THR A 73 -1.11 -0.30 -8.27
N LEU A 74 -2.39 -0.36 -7.89
CA LEU A 74 -3.04 -1.61 -7.46
C LEU A 74 -3.10 -2.60 -8.62
N GLN A 75 -2.86 -3.88 -8.33
CA GLN A 75 -3.01 -4.99 -9.27
C GLN A 75 -4.41 -5.58 -9.17
N ASN A 76 -5.03 -5.82 -10.33
CA ASN A 76 -6.33 -6.47 -10.43
C ASN A 76 -6.19 -8.00 -10.58
N PRO A 77 -7.10 -8.79 -9.99
CA PRO A 77 -8.21 -8.38 -9.12
C PRO A 77 -7.71 -7.94 -7.72
N VAL A 78 -8.37 -6.94 -7.13
CA VAL A 78 -8.09 -6.52 -5.75
C VAL A 78 -9.05 -7.26 -4.83
N GLU A 79 -8.55 -8.35 -4.23
CA GLU A 79 -9.27 -9.13 -3.22
C GLU A 79 -8.67 -8.84 -1.85
N GLN A 80 -9.51 -8.53 -0.85
CA GLN A 80 -9.02 -8.24 0.50
C GLN A 80 -8.58 -9.52 1.23
N ASP A 81 -7.33 -9.56 1.67
CA ASP A 81 -6.85 -10.60 2.57
C ASP A 81 -7.29 -10.30 4.01
N PHE A 82 -7.21 -9.04 4.42
CA PHE A 82 -7.68 -8.58 5.73
C PHE A 82 -8.03 -7.09 5.76
N VAL A 83 -8.63 -6.68 6.88
CA VAL A 83 -9.07 -5.32 7.16
C VAL A 83 -8.19 -4.72 8.25
N LEU A 84 -7.69 -3.50 8.01
CA LEU A 84 -6.96 -2.73 9.01
C LEU A 84 -7.92 -1.92 9.89
N GLY A 85 -8.14 -2.37 11.12
CA GLY A 85 -9.03 -1.73 12.09
C GLY A 85 -10.51 -2.06 11.88
N SER A 86 -11.38 -1.17 12.35
CA SER A 86 -12.84 -1.29 12.23
C SER A 86 -13.32 -0.41 11.07
N VAL A 87 -13.31 -0.93 9.83
CA VAL A 87 -13.90 -0.22 8.67
C VAL A 87 -15.40 -0.03 8.80
#